data_AF-A0A7C5H690-F1
#
_entry.id   AF-A0A7C5H690-F1
#
_cell.length_a   1.000
_cell.length_b   1.000
_cell.length_c   1.000
_cell.angle_alpha   90.00
_cell.angle_beta   90.00
_cell.angle_gamma   90.00
#
_symmetry.space_group_name_H-M   'P 1'
#
loop_
_entity.id
_entity.type
_entity.pdbx_description
1 polymer ?
#
loop_
_entity_poly.entity_id
_entity_poly.type
_entity_poly.pdbx_seq_one_letter_code
_entity_poly.pdbx_strand_id
1 'polypeptide(L)'
;MACYRPPLMRKPWLWAVLAVGAALAPITIAILSFPLRYAVSTAYGQFWTAETLSRWALLASLPSMYLFGLVREGFKQLPLVFAWWRKGRQISPSLGLATGAMCGTGFGIMEAIWTHNYIFSTGWSWENVQLHGIGQLVGFWESFFLFGANLASTALIGWGIGKGRWWQFYLLAANVYLVINYNYVLVRKELLNATQAEFIIAACVLLATGVVLWLREKSAEKEFESV
;
A
#
# COMPACT_ATOMS: atom_id res chain seq x y z
N MET A 1 12.36 0.79 23.87
CA MET A 1 12.76 1.92 23.01
C MET A 1 14.23 1.89 22.55
N ALA A 2 15.10 1.05 23.12
CA ALA A 2 16.51 0.90 22.68
C ALA A 2 16.72 0.01 21.40
N CYS A 3 15.68 -0.68 20.90
CA CYS A 3 15.77 -1.60 19.76
C CYS A 3 15.53 -0.96 18.38
N TYR A 4 15.31 0.35 18.33
CA TYR A 4 15.02 1.09 17.09
C TYR A 4 16.07 2.18 16.89
N ARG A 5 17.22 1.83 16.31
CA ARG A 5 17.98 2.80 15.51
C ARG A 5 17.56 2.59 14.07
N PRO A 6 16.58 3.36 13.55
CA PRO A 6 16.14 3.18 12.18
C PRO A 6 17.32 3.50 11.24
N PRO A 7 17.47 2.76 10.13
CA PRO A 7 18.55 2.98 9.16
C PRO A 7 18.56 4.40 8.59
N LEU A 8 17.45 5.13 8.69
CA LEU A 8 17.30 6.56 8.40
C LEU A 8 18.38 7.45 9.02
N MET A 9 18.79 7.19 10.26
CA MET A 9 19.81 8.00 10.94
C MET A 9 21.24 7.64 10.52
N ARG A 10 21.46 6.46 9.93
CA ARG A 10 22.78 6.02 9.45
C ARG A 10 22.99 6.28 7.96
N LYS A 11 21.91 6.33 7.17
CA LYS A 11 21.95 6.43 5.70
C LYS A 11 21.05 7.59 5.25
N PRO A 12 21.56 8.83 5.14
CA PRO A 12 20.74 10.01 4.89
C PRO A 12 19.97 9.96 3.56
N TRP A 13 20.49 9.24 2.56
CA TRP A 13 19.82 9.06 1.27
C TRP A 13 18.46 8.32 1.39
N LEU A 14 18.20 7.60 2.48
CA LEU A 14 16.89 6.98 2.74
C LEU A 14 15.80 8.04 3.00
N TRP A 15 16.16 9.24 3.45
CA TRP A 15 15.22 10.37 3.52
C TRP A 15 14.80 10.84 2.12
N ALA A 16 15.73 10.85 1.16
CA ALA A 16 15.40 11.16 -0.23
C ALA A 16 14.44 10.10 -0.81
N VAL A 17 14.65 8.82 -0.49
CA VAL A 17 13.72 7.74 -0.89
C VAL A 17 12.31 7.97 -0.34
N LEU A 18 12.19 8.36 0.93
CA LEU A 18 10.90 8.71 1.53
C LEU A 18 10.26 9.91 0.82
N ALA A 19 11.02 10.99 0.61
CA ALA A 19 10.50 12.21 0.00
C ALA A 19 10.02 11.95 -1.45
N VAL A 20 10.77 11.17 -2.22
CA VAL A 20 10.35 10.78 -3.58
C VAL A 20 9.13 9.86 -3.51
N GLY A 21 9.10 8.89 -2.58
CA GLY A 21 7.92 8.03 -2.38
C GLY A 21 6.66 8.84 -2.06
N ALA A 22 6.78 9.87 -1.22
CA ALA A 22 5.71 10.81 -0.92
C ALA A 22 5.26 11.58 -2.17
N ALA A 23 6.19 12.17 -2.93
CA ALA A 23 5.85 12.89 -4.16
C ALA A 23 5.18 11.99 -5.23
N LEU A 24 5.54 10.70 -5.27
CA LEU A 24 4.95 9.74 -6.21
C LEU A 24 3.49 9.39 -5.89
N ALA A 25 3.03 9.51 -4.65
CA ALA A 25 1.64 9.21 -4.29
C ALA A 25 0.61 10.07 -5.06
N PRO A 26 0.64 11.42 -5.00
CA PRO A 26 -0.29 12.24 -5.76
C PRO A 26 -0.10 12.08 -7.28
N ILE A 27 1.12 11.87 -7.76
CA ILE A 27 1.40 11.60 -9.18
C ILE A 27 0.71 10.31 -9.65
N THR A 28 0.82 9.24 -8.85
CA THR A 28 0.20 7.94 -9.15
C THR A 28 -1.32 8.04 -9.15
N ILE A 29 -1.90 8.88 -8.29
CA ILE A 29 -3.35 9.11 -8.30
C ILE A 29 -3.74 9.91 -9.55
N ALA A 30 -3.13 11.07 -9.77
CA ALA A 30 -3.53 12.03 -10.78
C ALA A 30 -3.26 11.57 -12.22
N ILE A 31 -2.06 11.07 -12.49
CA ILE A 31 -1.59 10.80 -13.86
C ILE A 31 -1.95 9.38 -14.30
N LEU A 32 -2.16 8.48 -13.35
CA LEU A 32 -2.21 7.06 -13.65
C LEU A 32 -3.52 6.42 -13.20
N SER A 33 -3.91 6.61 -11.93
CA SER A 33 -5.10 5.96 -11.39
C SER A 33 -6.40 6.49 -12.01
N PHE A 34 -6.57 7.81 -12.13
CA PHE A 34 -7.78 8.37 -12.76
C PHE A 34 -7.91 8.01 -14.25
N PRO A 35 -6.88 8.22 -15.10
CA PRO A 35 -6.97 7.86 -16.51
C PRO A 35 -7.18 6.36 -16.72
N LEU A 36 -6.52 5.51 -15.92
CA LEU A 36 -6.71 4.07 -16.00
C LEU A 36 -8.12 3.64 -15.57
N ARG A 37 -8.70 4.27 -14.53
CA ARG A 37 -10.09 4.04 -14.13
C ARG A 37 -11.07 4.40 -15.24
N TYR A 38 -10.85 5.54 -15.87
CA TYR A 38 -11.64 5.97 -17.01
C TYR A 38 -11.52 4.98 -18.17
N ALA A 39 -10.30 4.64 -18.60
CA ALA A 39 -10.06 3.72 -19.71
C ALA A 39 -10.67 2.33 -19.49
N VAL A 40 -10.53 1.77 -18.28
CA VAL A 40 -11.14 0.47 -17.93
C VAL A 40 -12.67 0.56 -17.94
N SER A 41 -13.24 1.65 -17.41
CA SER A 41 -14.69 1.87 -17.43
C SER A 41 -15.22 1.97 -18.86
N THR A 42 -14.52 2.69 -19.75
CA THR A 42 -14.88 2.80 -21.16
C THR A 42 -14.79 1.44 -21.85
N ALA A 43 -13.71 0.68 -21.63
CA ALA A 43 -13.56 -0.65 -22.19
C ALA A 43 -14.69 -1.60 -21.74
N TYR A 44 -15.03 -1.62 -20.45
CA TYR A 44 -16.14 -2.43 -19.94
C TYR A 44 -17.48 -2.03 -20.55
N GLY A 45 -17.72 -0.73 -20.72
CA GLY A 45 -18.95 -0.21 -21.34
C GLY A 45 -19.10 -0.57 -22.82
N GLN A 46 -18.03 -0.96 -23.52
CA GLN A 46 -18.11 -1.46 -24.89
C GLN A 46 -18.62 -2.90 -24.98
N PHE A 47 -18.42 -3.71 -23.94
CA PHE A 47 -18.77 -5.13 -23.92
C PHE A 47 -20.05 -5.42 -23.11
N TRP A 48 -20.32 -4.65 -22.06
CA TRP A 48 -21.42 -4.91 -21.13
C TRP A 48 -22.19 -3.65 -20.79
N THR A 49 -23.50 -3.82 -20.58
CA THR A 49 -24.37 -2.75 -20.06
C THR A 49 -24.05 -2.47 -18.59
N ALA A 50 -24.40 -1.26 -18.13
CA ALA A 50 -24.24 -0.87 -16.72
C ALA A 50 -24.99 -1.82 -15.76
N GLU A 51 -26.15 -2.33 -16.18
CA GLU A 51 -26.92 -3.31 -15.40
C GLU A 51 -26.16 -4.64 -15.25
N THR A 52 -25.58 -5.14 -16.35
CA THR A 52 -24.78 -6.38 -16.32
C THR A 52 -23.55 -6.23 -15.41
N LEU A 53 -22.82 -5.12 -15.55
CA LEU A 53 -21.67 -4.81 -14.69
C LEU A 53 -22.05 -4.68 -13.22
N SER A 54 -23.20 -4.06 -12.92
CA SER A 54 -23.72 -3.98 -11.55
C SER A 54 -24.05 -5.36 -10.99
N ARG A 55 -24.76 -6.19 -11.76
CA ARG A 55 -25.12 -7.56 -11.35
C ARG A 55 -23.89 -8.44 -11.13
N TRP A 56 -22.88 -8.28 -11.97
CA TRP A 56 -21.64 -9.06 -11.94
C TRP A 56 -20.50 -8.36 -11.19
N ALA A 57 -20.79 -7.32 -10.39
CA ALA A 57 -19.77 -6.44 -9.83
C ALA A 57 -18.71 -7.18 -9.00
N LEU A 58 -19.08 -8.28 -8.33
CA LEU A 58 -18.11 -9.12 -7.62
C LEU A 58 -17.02 -9.62 -8.58
N LEU A 59 -17.41 -10.20 -9.71
CA LEU A 59 -16.47 -10.73 -10.69
C LEU A 59 -15.83 -9.60 -11.52
N ALA A 60 -16.62 -8.63 -11.97
CA ALA A 60 -16.15 -7.54 -12.84
C ALA A 60 -15.16 -6.61 -12.14
N SER A 61 -15.23 -6.48 -10.82
CA SER A 61 -14.28 -5.63 -10.07
C SER A 61 -12.91 -6.28 -9.92
N LEU A 62 -12.79 -7.62 -9.97
CA LEU A 62 -11.51 -8.31 -9.72
C LEU A 62 -10.42 -7.92 -10.73
N PRO A 63 -10.61 -8.01 -12.06
CA PRO A 63 -9.55 -7.70 -13.02
C PRO A 63 -9.15 -6.22 -12.97
N SER A 64 -10.14 -5.33 -12.87
CA SER A 64 -9.90 -3.89 -12.80
C SER A 64 -9.15 -3.50 -11.52
N MET A 65 -9.60 -3.97 -10.34
CA MET A 65 -8.92 -3.73 -9.07
C MET A 65 -7.51 -4.31 -9.02
N TYR A 66 -7.30 -5.50 -9.58
CA TYR A 66 -5.98 -6.10 -9.64
C TYR A 66 -5.04 -5.29 -10.55
N LEU A 67 -5.54 -4.83 -11.71
CA LEU A 67 -4.79 -3.94 -12.61
C LEU A 67 -4.39 -2.64 -11.90
N PHE A 68 -5.30 -2.00 -11.14
CA PHE A 68 -4.96 -0.84 -10.31
C PHE A 68 -3.89 -1.17 -9.28
N GLY A 69 -4.00 -2.33 -8.64
CA GLY A 69 -3.01 -2.81 -7.67
C GLY A 69 -1.63 -2.96 -8.28
N LEU A 70 -1.51 -3.65 -9.41
CA LEU A 70 -0.24 -3.81 -10.13
C LEU A 70 0.38 -2.44 -10.43
N VAL A 71 -0.39 -1.57 -11.08
CA VAL A 71 0.07 -0.27 -11.53
C VAL A 71 0.50 0.61 -10.35
N ARG A 72 -0.29 0.66 -9.27
CA ARG A 72 0.02 1.42 -8.05
C ARG A 72 1.22 0.85 -7.30
N GLU A 73 1.27 -0.46 -7.07
CA GLU A 73 2.43 -1.09 -6.42
C GLU A 73 3.71 -0.88 -7.22
N GLY A 74 3.64 -0.86 -8.56
CA GLY A 74 4.77 -0.61 -9.45
C GLY A 74 5.34 0.79 -9.28
N PHE A 75 4.48 1.81 -9.29
CA PHE A 75 4.90 3.20 -9.11
C PHE A 75 5.54 3.45 -7.75
N LYS A 76 5.02 2.82 -6.69
CA LYS A 76 5.63 2.89 -5.35
C LYS A 76 7.08 2.44 -5.32
N GLN A 77 7.48 1.52 -6.19
CA GLN A 77 8.84 0.98 -6.17
C GLN A 77 9.86 1.80 -6.97
N LEU A 78 9.46 2.86 -7.67
CA LEU A 78 10.40 3.60 -8.53
C LEU A 78 11.69 4.05 -7.81
N PRO A 79 11.66 4.58 -6.57
CA PRO A 79 12.89 4.96 -5.87
C PRO A 79 13.76 3.74 -5.50
N LEU A 80 13.13 2.62 -5.13
CA LEU A 80 13.80 1.36 -4.81
C LEU A 80 14.47 0.76 -6.05
N VAL A 81 13.75 0.71 -7.18
CA VAL A 81 14.27 0.21 -8.46
C VAL A 81 15.43 1.08 -8.93
N PHE A 82 15.31 2.40 -8.81
CA PHE A 82 16.40 3.32 -9.11
C PHE A 82 17.63 3.07 -8.24
N ALA A 83 17.45 2.91 -6.92
CA ALA A 83 18.54 2.59 -6.00
C ALA A 83 19.20 1.24 -6.32
N TRP A 84 18.41 0.24 -6.69
CA TRP A 84 18.88 -1.08 -7.14
C TRP A 84 19.71 -0.97 -8.44
N TRP A 85 19.26 -0.21 -9.43
CA TRP A 85 19.99 0.03 -10.68
C TRP A 85 21.30 0.77 -10.45
N ARG A 86 21.29 1.83 -9.62
CA ARG A 86 22.49 2.58 -9.25
C ARG A 86 23.55 1.74 -8.55
N LYS A 87 23.16 0.63 -7.93
CA LYS A 87 24.06 -0.34 -7.28
C LYS A 87 24.39 -1.55 -8.16
N GLY A 88 24.32 -1.40 -9.49
CA GLY A 88 24.69 -2.48 -10.41
C GLY A 88 23.73 -3.67 -10.36
N ARG A 89 22.46 -3.43 -10.03
CA ARG A 89 21.43 -4.47 -9.85
C ARG A 89 21.76 -5.45 -8.72
N GLN A 90 22.51 -5.01 -7.72
CA GLN A 90 22.80 -5.76 -6.51
C GLN A 90 22.42 -4.94 -5.28
N ILE A 91 21.65 -5.55 -4.37
CA ILE A 91 21.26 -4.94 -3.10
C ILE A 91 21.11 -6.06 -2.07
N SER A 92 21.59 -5.87 -0.84
CA SER A 92 21.37 -6.87 0.20
C SER A 92 19.87 -6.92 0.56
N PRO A 93 19.33 -8.08 0.98
CA PRO A 93 17.94 -8.18 1.42
C PRO A 93 17.57 -7.20 2.54
N SER A 94 18.49 -6.92 3.48
CA SER A 94 18.25 -5.95 4.55
C SER A 94 18.10 -4.53 4.01
N LEU A 95 18.96 -4.14 3.07
CA LEU A 95 18.94 -2.82 2.46
C LEU A 95 17.75 -2.66 1.53
N GLY A 96 17.38 -3.72 0.81
CA GLY A 96 16.16 -3.80 0.03
C GLY A 96 14.93 -3.59 0.90
N LEU A 97 14.82 -4.33 2.01
CA LEU A 97 13.71 -4.22 2.97
C LEU A 97 13.60 -2.80 3.54
N ALA A 98 14.72 -2.22 3.98
CA ALA A 98 14.75 -0.85 4.48
C ALA A 98 14.36 0.17 3.40
N THR A 99 14.94 0.09 2.20
CA THR A 99 14.65 1.03 1.10
C THR A 99 13.19 0.92 0.66
N GLY A 100 12.68 -0.30 0.52
CA GLY A 100 11.28 -0.58 0.23
C GLY A 100 10.35 0.01 1.30
N ALA A 101 10.62 -0.23 2.58
CA ALA A 101 9.85 0.33 3.68
C ALA A 101 9.80 1.87 3.62
N MET A 102 10.90 2.53 3.26
CA MET A 102 10.94 3.98 3.09
C MET A 102 10.08 4.47 1.92
N CYS A 103 10.11 3.79 0.78
CA CYS A 103 9.23 4.10 -0.35
C CYS A 103 7.75 4.04 0.07
N GLY A 104 7.35 2.94 0.70
CA GLY A 104 5.98 2.71 1.15
C GLY A 104 5.54 3.66 2.25
N THR A 105 6.45 4.00 3.18
CA THR A 105 6.21 5.00 4.23
C THR A 105 5.90 6.35 3.62
N GLY A 106 6.74 6.85 2.70
CA GLY A 106 6.52 8.13 2.05
C GLY A 106 5.19 8.16 1.30
N PHE A 107 4.91 7.11 0.52
CA PHE A 107 3.67 7.01 -0.24
C PHE A 107 2.43 6.96 0.67
N GLY A 108 2.47 6.13 1.72
CA GLY A 108 1.39 5.98 2.68
C GLY A 108 1.11 7.22 3.51
N ILE A 109 2.16 8.01 3.87
CA ILE A 109 1.97 9.30 4.55
C ILE A 109 1.12 10.24 3.70
N MET A 110 1.44 10.35 2.40
CA MET A 110 0.71 11.26 1.52
C MET A 110 -0.73 10.80 1.27
N GLU A 111 -0.99 9.50 1.19
CA GLU A 111 -2.36 8.99 1.11
C GLU A 111 -3.16 9.21 2.40
N ALA A 112 -2.53 9.06 3.56
CA ALA A 112 -3.16 9.39 4.84
C ALA A 112 -3.45 10.89 4.92
N ILE A 113 -2.52 11.76 4.51
CA ILE A 113 -2.75 13.21 4.44
C ILE A 113 -3.94 13.53 3.54
N TRP A 114 -4.00 12.93 2.34
CA TRP A 114 -5.11 13.15 1.43
C TRP A 114 -6.46 12.71 2.03
N THR A 115 -6.50 11.53 2.67
CA THR A 115 -7.71 11.00 3.31
C THR A 115 -8.15 11.86 4.49
N HIS A 116 -7.22 12.27 5.36
CA HIS A 116 -7.53 13.16 6.48
C HIS A 116 -8.00 14.53 5.99
N ASN A 117 -7.38 15.10 4.95
CA ASN A 117 -7.86 16.35 4.37
C ASN A 117 -9.30 16.24 3.87
N TYR A 118 -9.65 15.11 3.23
CA TYR A 118 -11.03 14.84 2.83
C TYR A 118 -11.98 14.76 4.04
N ILE A 119 -11.62 14.03 5.09
CA ILE A 119 -12.40 13.91 6.32
C ILE A 119 -12.61 15.28 6.99
N PHE A 120 -11.57 16.08 7.13
CA PHE A 120 -11.71 17.42 7.71
C PHE A 120 -12.54 18.36 6.83
N SER A 121 -12.38 18.29 5.50
CA SER A 121 -13.15 19.12 4.56
C SER A 121 -14.64 18.80 4.52
N THR A 122 -15.03 17.59 4.92
CA THR A 122 -16.43 17.13 4.99
C THR A 122 -17.09 17.45 6.33
N GLY A 123 -16.42 18.21 7.21
CA GLY A 123 -17.00 18.74 8.44
C GLY A 123 -16.78 17.86 9.67
N TRP A 124 -15.71 17.06 9.71
CA TRP A 124 -15.39 16.27 10.90
C TRP A 124 -15.15 17.16 12.12
N SER A 125 -15.74 16.79 13.26
CA SER A 125 -15.57 17.47 14.55
C SER A 125 -15.79 16.48 15.71
N TRP A 126 -15.28 16.82 16.91
CA TRP A 126 -15.57 16.04 18.11
C TRP A 126 -17.05 16.02 18.48
N GLU A 127 -17.78 17.10 18.18
CA GLU A 127 -19.23 17.16 18.33
C GLU A 127 -19.91 16.10 17.45
N ASN A 128 -19.50 15.96 16.18
CA ASN A 128 -20.04 14.95 15.29
C ASN A 128 -19.73 13.52 15.77
N VAL A 129 -18.57 13.29 16.40
CA VAL A 129 -18.23 12.00 17.03
C VAL A 129 -19.14 11.72 18.24
N GLN A 130 -19.47 12.74 19.04
CA GLN A 130 -20.37 12.59 20.19
C GLN A 130 -21.82 12.31 19.73
N LEU A 131 -22.27 12.96 18.66
CA LEU A 131 -23.64 12.83 18.13
C LEU A 131 -23.85 11.55 17.33
N HIS A 132 -22.90 11.15 16.49
CA HIS A 132 -23.03 10.03 15.55
C HIS A 132 -22.17 8.81 15.93
N GLY A 133 -21.46 8.89 17.05
CA GLY A 133 -20.66 7.82 17.62
C GLY A 133 -19.26 7.66 17.01
N ILE A 134 -18.53 6.66 17.51
CA ILE A 134 -17.14 6.35 17.13
C ILE A 134 -16.95 5.96 15.66
N GLY A 135 -18.03 5.68 14.92
CA GLY A 135 -18.01 5.42 13.48
C GLY A 135 -17.40 6.60 12.68
N GLN A 136 -17.47 7.82 13.23
CA GLN A 136 -16.82 9.00 12.67
C GLN A 136 -15.28 8.94 12.69
N LEU A 137 -14.69 7.95 13.36
CA LEU A 137 -13.24 7.72 13.39
C LEU A 137 -12.76 6.69 12.36
N VAL A 138 -13.67 6.02 11.64
CA VAL A 138 -13.32 4.90 10.72
C VAL A 138 -12.27 5.31 9.69
N GLY A 139 -12.42 6.47 9.05
CA GLY A 139 -11.45 6.92 8.04
C GLY A 139 -10.04 7.17 8.58
N PHE A 140 -9.88 7.47 9.88
CA PHE A 140 -8.56 7.58 10.52
C PHE A 140 -7.95 6.20 10.79
N TRP A 141 -8.77 5.24 11.23
CA TRP A 141 -8.33 3.85 11.44
C TRP A 141 -7.91 3.19 10.14
N GLU A 142 -8.72 3.36 9.10
CA GLU A 142 -8.43 2.89 7.75
C GLU A 142 -7.11 3.49 7.24
N SER A 143 -6.91 4.80 7.38
CA SER A 143 -5.66 5.48 6.99
C SER A 143 -4.44 4.92 7.73
N PHE A 144 -4.57 4.62 9.02
CA PHE A 144 -3.49 4.01 9.81
C PHE A 144 -3.12 2.60 9.31
N PHE A 145 -4.11 1.75 9.04
CA PHE A 145 -3.83 0.41 8.50
C PHE A 145 -3.30 0.47 7.07
N LEU A 146 -3.85 1.32 6.21
CA LEU A 146 -3.35 1.51 4.84
C LEU A 146 -1.92 2.07 4.81
N PHE A 147 -1.54 2.91 5.78
CA PHE A 147 -0.14 3.30 5.96
C PHE A 147 0.75 2.07 6.23
N GLY A 148 0.35 1.21 7.16
CA GLY A 148 1.04 -0.05 7.45
C GLY A 148 1.11 -0.98 6.24
N ALA A 149 0.01 -1.09 5.47
CA ALA A 149 -0.07 -1.87 4.24
C ALA A 149 0.96 -1.40 3.21
N ASN A 150 1.05 -0.08 2.99
CA ASN A 150 1.99 0.52 2.07
C ASN A 150 3.44 0.25 2.49
N LEU A 151 3.78 0.43 3.77
CA LEU A 151 5.11 0.14 4.29
C LEU A 151 5.47 -1.34 4.12
N ALA A 152 4.56 -2.24 4.50
CA ALA A 152 4.83 -3.68 4.48
C ALA A 152 4.96 -4.21 3.05
N SER A 153 4.05 -3.83 2.15
CA SER A 153 4.04 -4.33 0.76
C SER A 153 5.33 -3.95 0.02
N THR A 154 5.79 -2.71 0.18
CA THR A 154 7.02 -2.23 -0.48
C THR A 154 8.27 -2.81 0.16
N ALA A 155 8.29 -2.99 1.49
CA ALA A 155 9.38 -3.66 2.19
C ALA A 155 9.57 -5.10 1.71
N LEU A 156 8.47 -5.84 1.51
CA LEU A 156 8.48 -7.19 0.94
C LEU A 156 9.07 -7.21 -0.47
N ILE A 157 8.68 -6.28 -1.34
CA ILE A 157 9.25 -6.17 -2.68
C ILE A 157 10.75 -5.88 -2.61
N GLY A 158 11.16 -4.94 -1.76
CA GLY A 158 12.57 -4.62 -1.53
C GLY A 158 13.40 -5.82 -1.09
N TRP A 159 12.89 -6.61 -0.13
CA TRP A 159 13.51 -7.86 0.27
C TRP A 159 13.59 -8.86 -0.90
N GLY A 160 12.51 -8.98 -1.68
CA GLY A 160 12.44 -9.83 -2.87
C GLY A 160 13.47 -9.45 -3.94
N ILE A 161 13.71 -8.16 -4.17
CA ILE A 161 14.78 -7.67 -5.06
C ILE A 161 16.15 -8.14 -4.56
N GLY A 162 16.42 -8.00 -3.26
CA GLY A 162 17.69 -8.46 -2.67
C GLY A 162 17.89 -9.98 -2.70
N LYS A 163 16.81 -10.75 -2.93
CA LYS A 163 16.83 -12.20 -3.14
C LYS A 163 16.73 -12.62 -4.61
N GLY A 164 16.65 -11.68 -5.55
CA GLY A 164 16.47 -11.98 -6.98
C GLY A 164 15.07 -12.48 -7.37
N ARG A 165 14.09 -12.41 -6.45
CA ARG A 165 12.70 -12.90 -6.64
C ARG A 165 11.69 -11.76 -6.70
N TRP A 166 12.10 -10.60 -7.22
CA TRP A 166 11.34 -9.35 -7.19
C TRP A 166 9.91 -9.47 -7.75
N TRP A 167 9.73 -10.20 -8.84
CA TRP A 167 8.43 -10.32 -9.51
C TRP A 167 7.41 -11.08 -8.64
N GLN A 168 7.85 -12.07 -7.85
CA GLN A 168 6.94 -12.83 -6.97
C GLN A 168 6.42 -11.95 -5.84
N PHE A 169 7.30 -11.16 -5.22
CA PHE A 169 6.91 -10.23 -4.16
C PHE A 169 6.11 -9.04 -4.68
N TYR A 170 6.37 -8.61 -5.92
CA TYR A 170 5.55 -7.61 -6.60
C TYR A 170 4.13 -8.09 -6.85
N LEU A 171 3.95 -9.31 -7.39
CA LEU A 171 2.62 -9.89 -7.56
C LEU A 171 1.92 -10.13 -6.21
N LEU A 172 2.67 -10.55 -5.18
CA LEU A 172 2.13 -10.70 -3.83
C LEU A 172 1.64 -9.37 -3.26
N ALA A 173 2.41 -8.29 -3.41
CA ALA A 173 2.01 -6.96 -2.98
C ALA A 173 0.74 -6.47 -3.69
N ALA A 174 0.63 -6.71 -5.01
CA ALA A 174 -0.57 -6.39 -5.77
C ALA A 174 -1.79 -7.21 -5.30
N ASN A 175 -1.58 -8.47 -4.91
CA ASN A 175 -2.63 -9.29 -4.31
C ASN A 175 -3.05 -8.79 -2.93
N VAL A 176 -2.11 -8.36 -2.07
CA VAL A 176 -2.43 -7.74 -0.77
C VAL A 176 -3.26 -6.47 -0.98
N TYR A 177 -2.88 -5.64 -1.96
CA TYR A 177 -3.66 -4.48 -2.33
C TYR A 177 -5.08 -4.85 -2.77
N LEU A 178 -5.22 -5.86 -3.64
CA LEU A 178 -6.52 -6.36 -4.09
C LEU A 178 -7.37 -6.81 -2.91
N VAL A 179 -6.86 -7.68 -2.04
CA VAL A 179 -7.61 -8.21 -0.90
C VAL A 179 -8.11 -7.08 0.01
N ILE A 180 -7.26 -6.12 0.33
CA ILE A 180 -7.62 -4.96 1.17
C ILE A 180 -8.73 -4.14 0.49
N ASN A 181 -8.55 -3.75 -0.77
CA ASN A 181 -9.48 -2.85 -1.46
C ASN A 181 -10.76 -3.54 -1.94
N TYR A 182 -10.74 -4.86 -2.12
CA TYR A 182 -11.92 -5.60 -2.55
C TYR A 182 -13.01 -5.64 -1.46
N ASN A 183 -12.64 -5.40 -0.19
CA ASN A 183 -13.61 -5.21 0.90
C ASN A 183 -14.63 -4.11 0.58
N TYR A 184 -14.26 -3.04 -0.12
CA TYR A 184 -15.23 -2.01 -0.52
C TYR A 184 -16.31 -2.56 -1.46
N VAL A 185 -15.98 -3.52 -2.33
CA VAL A 185 -16.95 -4.17 -3.22
C VAL A 185 -17.89 -5.06 -2.40
N LEU A 186 -17.34 -5.80 -1.44
CA LEU A 186 -18.12 -6.65 -0.53
C LEU A 186 -19.09 -5.84 0.32
N VAL A 187 -18.64 -4.70 0.85
CA VAL A 187 -19.50 -3.78 1.62
C VAL A 187 -20.60 -3.18 0.74
N ARG A 188 -20.28 -2.75 -0.49
CA ARG A 188 -21.29 -2.25 -1.45
C ARG A 188 -22.30 -3.30 -1.89
N LYS A 189 -21.97 -4.59 -1.76
CA LYS A 189 -22.87 -5.72 -2.04
C LYS A 189 -23.55 -6.26 -0.78
N GLU A 190 -23.41 -5.55 0.34
CA GLU A 190 -24.00 -5.92 1.63
C GLU A 190 -23.59 -7.32 2.12
N LEU A 191 -22.49 -7.86 1.59
CA LEU A 191 -21.92 -9.15 2.02
C LEU A 191 -21.08 -9.00 3.28
N LEU A 192 -20.55 -7.80 3.51
CA LEU A 192 -19.86 -7.41 4.73
C LEU A 192 -20.42 -6.06 5.19
N ASN A 193 -20.46 -5.86 6.50
CA ASN A 193 -20.61 -4.50 7.03
C ASN A 193 -19.25 -3.79 7.09
N ALA A 194 -19.27 -2.45 7.24
CA ALA A 194 -18.04 -1.64 7.29
C ALA A 194 -17.09 -2.09 8.41
N THR A 195 -17.61 -2.45 9.58
CA THR A 195 -16.80 -2.90 10.72
C THR A 195 -16.07 -4.21 10.44
N GLN A 196 -16.73 -5.17 9.78
CA GLN A 196 -16.11 -6.44 9.37
C GLN A 196 -14.98 -6.20 8.36
N ALA A 197 -15.20 -5.29 7.39
CA ALA A 197 -14.18 -4.90 6.44
C ALA A 197 -12.94 -4.32 7.13
N GLU A 198 -13.12 -3.42 8.11
CA GLU A 198 -12.00 -2.86 8.89
C GLU A 198 -11.19 -3.94 9.61
N PHE A 199 -11.84 -4.91 10.24
CA PHE A 199 -11.13 -6.01 10.93
C PHE A 199 -10.36 -6.91 9.95
N ILE A 200 -10.90 -7.17 8.76
CA ILE A 200 -10.21 -7.92 7.72
C ILE A 200 -8.97 -7.15 7.24
N ILE A 201 -9.12 -5.85 6.96
CA ILE A 201 -8.01 -4.97 6.55
C ILE A 201 -6.93 -4.95 7.64
N ALA A 202 -7.31 -4.72 8.89
CA ALA A 202 -6.41 -4.72 10.03
C ALA A 202 -5.64 -6.05 10.16
N ALA A 203 -6.34 -7.18 10.08
CA ALA A 203 -5.72 -8.51 10.16
C ALA A 203 -4.71 -8.73 9.01
N CYS A 204 -5.07 -8.41 7.77
CA CYS A 204 -4.16 -8.51 6.62
C CYS A 204 -2.90 -7.65 6.81
N VAL A 205 -3.06 -6.42 7.28
CA VAL A 205 -1.94 -5.49 7.50
C VAL A 205 -1.04 -5.95 8.63
N LEU A 206 -1.60 -6.43 9.73
CA LEU A 206 -0.84 -6.97 10.86
C LEU A 206 -0.03 -8.21 10.43
N LEU A 207 -0.62 -9.11 9.64
CA LEU A 207 0.09 -10.27 9.09
C LEU A 207 1.24 -9.84 8.18
N ALA A 208 0.99 -8.94 7.21
CA ALA A 208 2.02 -8.45 6.31
C ALA A 208 3.17 -7.74 7.05
N THR A 209 2.84 -6.91 8.04
CA THR A 209 3.81 -6.21 8.88
C THR A 209 4.62 -7.18 9.73
N GLY A 210 3.96 -8.18 10.33
CA GLY A 210 4.62 -9.23 11.11
C GLY A 210 5.64 -10.01 10.28
N VAL A 211 5.29 -10.38 9.04
CA VAL A 211 6.23 -11.02 8.11
C VAL A 211 7.44 -10.12 7.82
N VAL A 212 7.22 -8.82 7.56
CA VAL A 212 8.32 -7.88 7.30
C VAL A 212 9.25 -7.72 8.49
N LEU A 213 8.70 -7.64 9.71
CA LEU A 213 9.51 -7.55 10.93
C LEU A 213 10.34 -8.82 11.13
N TRP A 214 9.74 -9.99 10.95
CA TRP A 214 10.46 -11.27 11.02
C TRP A 214 11.57 -11.39 9.95
N LEU A 215 11.30 -10.97 8.71
CA LEU A 215 12.30 -10.96 7.63
C LEU A 215 13.46 -9.99 7.91
N ARG A 216 13.18 -8.87 8.58
CA ARG A 216 14.20 -7.91 9.00
C ARG A 216 15.16 -8.54 10.01
N GLU A 217 14.65 -9.24 11.01
CA GLU A 217 15.47 -9.94 12.02
C GLU A 217 16.37 -10.99 11.36
N LYS A 218 15.79 -11.87 10.54
CA LYS A 218 16.56 -12.89 9.80
C LYS A 218 17.62 -12.31 8.86
N SER A 219 17.34 -11.15 8.28
CA SER A 219 18.30 -10.48 7.39
C SER A 219 19.44 -9.83 8.17
N ALA A 220 19.18 -9.36 9.40
CA ALA A 220 20.20 -8.80 10.28
C ALA A 220 21.13 -9.88 10.85
N GLU A 221 20.59 -11.04 11.25
CA GLU A 221 21.37 -12.21 11.70
C GLU A 221 22.38 -12.65 10.63
N LYS A 222 21.91 -12.81 9.39
CA LYS A 222 22.77 -13.25 8.28
C LYS A 222 23.86 -12.26 7.90
N GLU A 223 23.62 -10.96 8.08
CA GLU A 223 24.66 -9.95 7.85
C GLU A 223 25.73 -10.00 8.95
N PHE A 224 25.35 -10.31 10.19
CA PHE A 224 26.29 -10.48 11.29
C PHE A 224 27.15 -11.74 11.13
N GLU A 225 26.58 -12.85 10.65
CA GLU A 225 27.33 -14.09 10.37
C GLU A 225 28.31 -13.99 9.19
N SER A 226 28.15 -12.98 8.34
CA SER A 226 28.98 -12.77 7.14
C SER A 226 30.19 -11.85 7.34
N VAL A 227 30.36 -11.31 8.56
CA VAL A 227 31.45 -10.41 8.98
C VAL A 227 32.43 -11.18 9.85
#